data_AF-A0A7W5B542-F1
#
_entry.id   AF-A0A7W5B542-F1
#
_cell.length_a   1.000
_cell.length_b   1.000
_cell.length_c   1.000
_cell.angle_alpha   90.00
_cell.angle_beta   90.00
_cell.angle_gamma   90.00
#
_symmetry.space_group_name_H-M   'P 1'
#
loop_
_entity.id
_entity.type
_entity.pdbx_description
1 polymer ?
#
loop_
_entity_poly.entity_id
_entity_poly.type
_entity_poly.pdbx_seq_one_letter_code
_entity_poly.pdbx_strand_id
1 'polypeptide(L)'
;MRSLFVRIVLIVVVIGYGLGTDFRFTVVQAKGELPATLEALEQDIAHSLRNQQTAITLSYAGNKTELSSEIAELMRRAIGQDDYIAYIVDSYFYSVRSWGTTASIRINVRYRETAEQTKLVDERIASVLSNLITPDMKEEQKVQAIHDWIVLHMRYDEALQRYTAYEALTQGTAVCQGYTLLAYRMLQAAGLTSRIAEGEVHTGSHVWNLVQIRGNWHHMDVTWDDPLPDRAGKVRYAYFLKSDEEMRNDHKWVKTYPLATPYVTD
;
A
#
# COMPACT_ATOMS: atom_id res chain seq x y z
N MET A 1 10.84 0.74 -20.03
CA MET A 1 11.23 1.83 -19.10
C MET A 1 10.85 1.37 -17.70
N ARG A 2 11.84 1.21 -16.81
CA ARG A 2 11.62 0.72 -15.44
C ARG A 2 10.98 1.84 -14.62
N SER A 3 9.73 1.66 -14.19
CA SER A 3 9.06 2.58 -13.27
C SER A 3 9.86 2.63 -11.96
N LEU A 4 10.17 3.84 -11.50
CA LEU A 4 11.04 4.10 -10.35
C LEU A 4 10.28 4.10 -9.01
N PHE A 5 9.04 3.61 -8.98
CA PHE A 5 8.08 3.92 -7.91
C PHE A 5 8.13 2.98 -6.71
N VAL A 6 8.83 1.86 -6.83
CA VAL A 6 9.20 1.05 -5.68
C VAL A 6 10.66 0.67 -5.82
N ARG A 7 11.54 1.30 -5.04
CA ARG A 7 12.88 0.77 -4.82
C ARG A 7 12.80 -0.43 -3.87
N ILE A 8 12.08 -1.48 -4.27
CA ILE A 8 12.25 -2.81 -3.69
C ILE A 8 13.69 -3.20 -4.05
N VAL A 9 14.57 -3.19 -3.05
CA VAL A 9 15.86 -3.86 -3.19
C VAL A 9 15.58 -5.35 -3.13
N LEU A 10 15.35 -5.95 -4.30
CA LEU A 10 15.25 -7.38 -4.49
C LEU A 10 16.66 -7.97 -4.31
N ILE A 11 16.98 -8.51 -3.14
CA ILE A 11 18.22 -9.25 -2.94
C ILE A 11 17.96 -10.71 -3.34
N VAL A 12 18.42 -11.07 -4.53
CA VAL A 12 18.38 -12.44 -5.06
C VAL A 12 19.61 -13.20 -4.58
N VAL A 13 19.43 -14.21 -3.73
CA VAL A 13 20.47 -15.21 -3.46
C VAL A 13 19.96 -16.57 -3.93
N VAL A 14 20.35 -16.92 -5.15
CA VAL A 14 20.22 -18.28 -5.69
C VAL A 14 21.45 -19.06 -5.24
N ILE A 15 21.26 -20.02 -4.33
CA ILE A 15 22.26 -21.07 -4.13
C ILE A 15 21.54 -22.41 -4.08
N GLY A 16 21.61 -23.13 -5.20
CA GLY A 16 21.37 -24.57 -5.27
C GLY A 16 22.71 -25.30 -5.23
N TYR A 17 22.99 -25.95 -4.10
CA TYR A 17 23.30 -27.38 -3.93
C TYR A 17 23.87 -27.56 -2.52
N GLY A 18 23.43 -28.64 -1.88
CA GLY A 18 23.42 -28.78 -0.43
C GLY A 18 24.79 -28.78 0.26
N LEU A 19 24.76 -28.37 1.52
CA LEU A 19 25.46 -28.98 2.65
C LEU A 19 24.63 -28.65 3.90
N GLY A 20 24.39 -29.68 4.72
CA GLY A 20 23.38 -29.68 5.77
C GLY A 20 23.67 -28.75 6.95
N THR A 21 22.60 -28.32 7.60
CA THR A 21 22.54 -28.13 9.06
C THR A 21 21.12 -28.47 9.50
N ASP A 22 21.01 -29.44 10.41
CA ASP A 22 19.78 -29.88 11.04
C ASP A 22 19.25 -28.77 11.96
N PHE A 23 18.33 -27.95 11.45
CA PHE A 23 17.46 -27.13 12.28
C PHE A 23 16.05 -27.71 12.21
N ARG A 24 15.69 -28.46 13.25
CA ARG A 24 14.32 -28.92 13.47
C ARG A 24 13.48 -27.76 13.99
N PHE A 25 12.69 -27.15 13.12
CA PHE A 25 11.58 -26.30 13.54
C PHE A 25 10.28 -27.09 13.41
N THR A 26 9.52 -27.12 14.49
CA THR A 26 8.17 -27.67 14.53
C THR A 26 7.28 -26.78 13.66
N VAL A 27 6.91 -27.28 12.48
CA VAL A 27 5.89 -26.66 11.65
C VAL A 27 4.57 -26.80 12.39
N VAL A 28 4.06 -25.70 12.95
CA VAL A 28 2.65 -25.63 13.35
C VAL A 28 1.87 -25.50 12.05
N GLN A 29 1.53 -26.64 11.45
CA GLN A 29 0.75 -26.68 10.21
C GLN A 29 -0.73 -26.56 10.58
N ALA A 30 -1.38 -25.50 10.11
CA ALA A 30 -2.83 -25.48 10.02
C ALA A 30 -3.28 -26.60 9.06
N LYS A 31 -4.37 -27.31 9.38
CA LYS A 31 -4.96 -28.43 8.62
C LYS A 31 -5.56 -27.96 7.27
N GLY A 32 -4.73 -27.47 6.35
CA GLY A 32 -5.10 -27.20 4.96
C GLY A 32 -4.28 -28.04 3.99
N GLU A 33 -4.84 -28.38 2.83
CA GLU A 33 -4.07 -28.95 1.72
C GLU A 33 -2.99 -27.96 1.27
N LEU A 34 -1.82 -28.48 0.88
CA LEU A 34 -0.73 -27.65 0.39
C LEU A 34 -1.12 -26.96 -0.93
N PRO A 35 -0.76 -25.68 -1.15
CA PRO A 35 -1.00 -25.04 -2.43
C PRO A 35 -0.30 -25.83 -3.54
N ALA A 36 -1.10 -26.27 -4.51
CA ALA A 36 -0.66 -27.01 -5.69
C ALA A 36 -0.58 -26.13 -6.95
N THR A 37 -1.10 -24.89 -6.88
CA THR A 37 -1.06 -23.90 -7.96
C THR A 37 -0.35 -22.62 -7.51
N LEU A 38 0.26 -21.90 -8.45
CA LEU A 38 0.87 -20.61 -8.18
C LEU A 38 -0.14 -19.57 -7.69
N GLU A 39 -1.40 -19.66 -8.14
CA GLU A 39 -2.48 -18.79 -7.68
C GLU A 39 -2.79 -19.00 -6.19
N ALA A 40 -2.90 -20.24 -5.72
CA ALA A 40 -3.12 -20.54 -4.31
C ALA A 40 -1.93 -20.04 -3.46
N LEU A 41 -0.70 -20.28 -3.94
CA LEU A 41 0.51 -19.79 -3.28
C LEU A 41 0.56 -18.25 -3.22
N GLU A 42 0.12 -17.56 -4.28
CA GLU A 42 0.03 -16.10 -4.31
C GLU A 42 -0.94 -15.59 -3.23
N GLN A 43 -2.09 -16.24 -3.07
CA GLN A 43 -3.07 -15.87 -2.04
C GLN A 43 -2.54 -16.09 -0.62
N ASP A 44 -1.80 -17.18 -0.39
CA ASP A 44 -1.16 -17.44 0.90
C ASP A 44 -0.12 -16.36 1.25
N ILE A 45 0.71 -15.97 0.27
CA ILE A 45 1.68 -14.89 0.45
C ILE A 45 0.95 -13.56 0.72
N ALA A 46 -0.05 -13.22 -0.10
CA ALA A 46 -0.81 -11.99 0.07
C ALA A 46 -1.51 -11.94 1.45
N HIS A 47 -2.01 -13.06 1.95
CA HIS A 47 -2.57 -13.17 3.29
C HIS A 47 -1.52 -12.91 4.38
N SER A 48 -0.33 -13.52 4.27
CA SER A 48 0.76 -13.25 5.20
C SER A 48 1.24 -11.79 5.19
N LEU A 49 1.30 -11.18 4.00
CA LEU A 49 1.67 -9.76 3.83
C LEU A 49 0.63 -8.81 4.43
N ARG A 50 -0.67 -9.07 4.24
CA ARG A 50 -1.75 -8.30 4.88
C ARG A 50 -1.69 -8.34 6.41
N ASN A 51 -1.26 -9.47 6.97
CA ASN A 51 -0.99 -9.61 8.40
C ASN A 51 0.41 -9.11 8.81
N GLN A 52 1.15 -8.49 7.89
CA GLN A 52 2.49 -7.93 8.08
C GLN A 52 3.49 -8.89 8.73
N GLN A 53 3.38 -10.18 8.39
CA GLN A 53 4.35 -11.18 8.84
C GLN A 53 5.73 -10.85 8.27
N THR A 54 6.74 -10.82 9.14
CA THR A 54 8.14 -10.50 8.77
C THR A 54 8.93 -11.73 8.34
N ALA A 55 8.51 -12.93 8.78
CA ALA A 55 9.09 -14.21 8.40
C ALA A 55 7.97 -15.18 8.02
N ILE A 56 7.91 -15.53 6.73
CA ILE A 56 6.86 -16.36 6.13
C ILE A 56 7.50 -17.66 5.66
N THR A 57 6.93 -18.80 6.03
CA THR A 57 7.35 -20.12 5.55
C THR A 57 6.16 -20.85 4.94
N LEU A 58 6.27 -21.20 3.66
CA LEU A 58 5.23 -21.89 2.90
C LEU A 58 5.80 -23.18 2.29
N SER A 59 4.92 -24.15 2.07
CA SER A 59 5.24 -25.38 1.34
C SER A 59 4.38 -25.45 0.09
N TYR A 60 5.01 -25.75 -1.04
CA TYR A 60 4.37 -25.80 -2.36
C TYR A 60 4.51 -27.19 -2.96
N ALA A 61 3.40 -27.78 -3.42
CA ALA A 61 3.34 -29.12 -3.97
C ALA A 61 3.21 -29.15 -5.51
N GLY A 62 3.13 -27.98 -6.16
CA GLY A 62 2.98 -27.88 -7.61
C GLY A 62 4.29 -27.95 -8.39
N ASN A 63 4.29 -27.41 -9.61
CA ASN A 63 5.43 -27.44 -10.52
C ASN A 63 6.60 -26.57 -10.01
N LYS A 64 7.67 -27.21 -9.56
CA LYS A 64 8.86 -26.56 -8.97
C LYS A 64 9.68 -25.73 -9.97
N THR A 65 9.68 -26.14 -11.24
CA THR A 65 10.35 -25.39 -12.31
C THR A 65 9.60 -24.08 -12.56
N GLU A 66 8.28 -24.15 -12.66
CA GLU A 66 7.39 -23.00 -12.81
C GLU A 66 7.49 -22.05 -11.61
N LEU A 67 7.47 -22.59 -10.38
CA LEU A 67 7.70 -21.79 -9.18
C LEU A 67 9.03 -21.03 -9.26
N SER A 68 10.10 -21.70 -9.67
CA SER A 68 11.43 -21.08 -9.70
C SER A 68 11.54 -19.98 -10.76
N SER A 69 10.79 -20.08 -11.88
CA SER A 69 10.74 -19.02 -12.90
C SER A 69 9.81 -17.86 -12.52
N GLU A 70 8.71 -18.13 -11.81
CA GLU A 70 7.63 -17.17 -11.58
C GLU A 70 7.61 -16.54 -10.18
N ILE A 71 8.39 -17.04 -9.21
CA ILE A 71 8.33 -16.58 -7.81
C ILE A 71 8.55 -15.07 -7.66
N ALA A 72 9.38 -14.45 -8.51
CA ALA A 72 9.58 -13.01 -8.49
C ALA A 72 8.30 -12.25 -8.89
N GLU A 73 7.63 -12.68 -9.97
CA GLU A 73 6.36 -12.11 -10.41
C GLU A 73 5.24 -12.37 -9.43
N LEU A 74 5.21 -13.58 -8.87
CA LEU A 74 4.25 -13.98 -7.84
C LEU A 74 4.38 -13.08 -6.60
N MET A 75 5.59 -12.79 -6.14
CA MET A 75 5.81 -11.82 -5.06
C MET A 75 5.31 -10.41 -5.45
N ARG A 76 5.60 -9.95 -6.68
CA ARG A 76 5.13 -8.63 -7.15
C ARG A 76 3.60 -8.54 -7.18
N ARG A 77 2.93 -9.58 -7.65
CA ARG A 77 1.46 -9.64 -7.68
C ARG A 77 0.89 -9.72 -6.26
N ALA A 78 1.42 -10.58 -5.40
CA ALA A 78 0.97 -10.72 -4.01
C ALA A 78 1.08 -9.41 -3.22
N ILE A 79 2.20 -8.67 -3.38
CA ILE A 79 2.37 -7.33 -2.79
C ILE A 79 1.36 -6.35 -3.38
N GLY A 80 1.14 -6.39 -4.70
CA GLY A 80 0.23 -5.48 -5.41
C GLY A 80 -1.26 -5.75 -5.22
N GLN A 81 -1.66 -6.78 -4.45
CA GLN A 81 -3.06 -7.03 -4.13
C GLN A 81 -3.63 -6.04 -3.10
N ASP A 82 -2.77 -5.37 -2.33
CA ASP A 82 -3.17 -4.36 -1.35
C ASP A 82 -2.31 -3.12 -1.55
N ASP A 83 -2.94 -2.03 -1.95
CA ASP A 83 -2.26 -0.78 -2.27
C ASP A 83 -1.44 -0.26 -1.08
N TYR A 84 -1.93 -0.41 0.16
CA TYR A 84 -1.20 0.07 1.33
C TYR A 84 0.04 -0.79 1.61
N ILE A 85 -0.13 -2.12 1.57
CA ILE A 85 0.98 -3.07 1.73
C ILE A 85 2.07 -2.80 0.68
N ALA A 86 1.69 -2.51 -0.56
CA ALA A 86 2.63 -2.20 -1.63
C ALA A 86 3.56 -1.02 -1.32
N TYR A 87 3.11 -0.05 -0.52
CA TYR A 87 3.92 1.12 -0.13
C TYR A 87 4.61 1.00 1.22
N ILE A 88 4.17 0.09 2.10
CA ILE A 88 4.84 -0.14 3.38
C ILE A 88 5.83 -1.31 3.33
N VAL A 89 5.82 -2.17 2.31
CA VAL A 89 6.89 -3.14 2.09
C VAL A 89 8.14 -2.40 1.62
N ASP A 90 9.19 -2.40 2.45
CA ASP A 90 10.46 -1.73 2.13
C ASP A 90 11.39 -2.62 1.31
N SER A 91 11.56 -3.87 1.76
CA SER A 91 12.40 -4.85 1.07
C SER A 91 12.00 -6.25 1.47
N TYR A 92 12.24 -7.22 0.59
CA TYR A 92 12.09 -8.63 0.91
C TYR A 92 13.17 -9.45 0.23
N PHE A 93 13.45 -10.62 0.80
CA PHE A 93 14.21 -11.66 0.12
C PHE A 93 13.54 -13.00 0.36
N TYR A 94 13.70 -13.91 -0.59
CA TYR A 94 13.14 -15.25 -0.47
C TYR A 94 14.19 -16.31 -0.81
N SER A 95 13.94 -17.52 -0.32
CA SER A 95 14.69 -18.72 -0.71
C SER A 95 13.72 -19.86 -0.99
N VAL A 96 14.02 -20.63 -2.04
CA VAL A 96 13.26 -21.82 -2.41
C VAL A 96 14.18 -23.03 -2.26
N ARG A 97 13.73 -24.03 -1.50
CA ARG A 97 14.45 -25.30 -1.31
C ARG A 97 13.54 -26.47 -1.65
N SER A 98 13.91 -27.25 -2.65
CA SER A 98 13.13 -28.40 -3.09
C SER A 98 13.61 -29.68 -2.44
N TRP A 99 12.70 -30.42 -1.80
CA TRP A 99 12.97 -31.72 -1.19
C TRP A 99 11.84 -32.70 -1.52
N GLY A 100 12.15 -33.78 -2.24
CA GLY A 100 11.15 -34.75 -2.69
C GLY A 100 10.08 -34.12 -3.57
N THR A 101 8.81 -34.29 -3.18
CA THR A 101 7.63 -33.81 -3.93
C THR A 101 7.26 -32.37 -3.64
N THR A 102 7.91 -31.68 -2.70
CA THR A 102 7.54 -30.31 -2.30
C THR A 102 8.72 -29.34 -2.38
N ALA A 103 8.38 -28.04 -2.47
CA ALA A 103 9.31 -26.94 -2.28
C ALA A 103 8.98 -26.18 -0.99
N SER A 104 9.98 -25.90 -0.17
CA SER A 104 9.90 -25.00 0.97
C SER A 104 10.32 -23.59 0.54
N ILE A 105 9.43 -22.63 0.73
CA ILE A 105 9.62 -21.22 0.40
C ILE A 105 9.73 -20.46 1.72
N ARG A 106 10.84 -19.75 1.92
CA ARG A 106 11.01 -18.82 3.05
C ARG A 106 11.11 -17.41 2.52
N ILE A 107 10.32 -16.50 3.05
CA ILE A 107 10.29 -15.09 2.67
C ILE A 107 10.51 -14.26 3.94
N ASN A 108 11.48 -13.35 3.90
CA ASN A 108 11.67 -12.37 4.96
C ASN A 108 11.33 -10.99 4.40
N VAL A 109 10.51 -10.25 5.11
CA VAL A 109 9.98 -8.96 4.69
C VAL A 109 10.34 -7.92 5.75
N ARG A 110 10.89 -6.79 5.30
CA ARG A 110 11.05 -5.58 6.10
C ARG A 110 9.97 -4.60 5.68
N TYR A 111 9.21 -4.12 6.66
CA TYR A 111 8.21 -3.08 6.45
C TYR A 111 8.74 -1.72 6.94
N ARG A 112 8.29 -0.64 6.30
CA ARG A 112 8.49 0.75 6.74
C ARG A 112 7.65 1.06 7.98
N GLU A 113 6.48 0.42 8.06
CA GLU A 113 5.54 0.51 9.17
C GLU A 113 5.30 -0.89 9.73
N THR A 114 5.49 -1.10 11.04
CA THR A 114 5.28 -2.42 11.67
C THR A 114 3.80 -2.73 11.89
N ALA A 115 3.48 -3.98 12.22
CA ALA A 115 2.12 -4.41 12.54
C ALA A 115 1.55 -3.65 13.74
N GLU A 116 2.39 -3.39 14.76
CA GLU A 116 2.01 -2.63 15.94
C GLU A 116 1.77 -1.15 15.61
N GLN A 117 2.60 -0.56 14.74
CA GLN A 117 2.41 0.81 14.26
C GLN A 117 1.14 0.94 13.43
N THR A 118 0.88 0.00 12.52
CA THR A 118 -0.34 -0.04 11.71
C THR A 118 -1.58 -0.16 12.60
N LYS A 119 -1.54 -1.03 13.60
CA LYS A 119 -2.63 -1.16 14.58
C LYS A 119 -2.88 0.16 15.32
N LEU A 120 -1.83 0.87 15.74
CA LEU A 120 -1.96 2.19 16.37
C LEU A 120 -2.55 3.23 15.42
N VAL A 121 -2.17 3.19 14.13
CA VAL A 121 -2.78 4.01 13.08
C VAL A 121 -4.27 3.74 13.00
N ASP A 122 -4.68 2.47 12.91
CA ASP A 122 -6.07 2.08 12.80
C ASP A 122 -6.90 2.52 14.03
N GLU A 123 -6.37 2.32 15.24
CA GLU A 123 -7.00 2.76 16.49
C GLU A 123 -7.17 4.30 16.55
N ARG A 124 -6.15 5.03 16.13
CA ARG A 124 -6.18 6.50 16.15
C ARG A 124 -7.10 7.05 15.06
N ILE A 125 -7.12 6.44 13.87
CA ILE A 125 -8.06 6.77 12.79
C ILE A 125 -9.50 6.54 13.27
N ALA A 126 -9.80 5.40 13.91
CA ALA A 126 -11.13 5.13 14.44
C ALA A 126 -11.58 6.23 15.43
N SER A 127 -10.67 6.67 16.30
CA SER A 127 -10.94 7.79 17.23
C SER A 127 -11.20 9.11 16.50
N VAL A 128 -10.39 9.45 15.49
CA VAL A 128 -10.60 10.66 14.68
C VAL A 128 -11.95 10.62 13.95
N LEU A 129 -12.23 9.52 13.24
CA LEU A 129 -13.45 9.35 12.45
C LEU A 129 -14.71 9.38 13.30
N SER A 130 -14.66 8.89 14.54
CA SER A 130 -15.81 8.93 15.47
C SER A 130 -16.31 10.35 15.78
N ASN A 131 -15.43 11.36 15.67
CA ASN A 131 -15.78 12.76 15.87
C ASN A 131 -15.97 13.50 14.53
N LEU A 132 -15.31 13.04 13.48
CA LEU A 132 -15.27 13.69 12.18
C LEU A 132 -16.47 13.32 11.29
N ILE A 133 -16.97 12.08 11.39
CA ILE A 133 -17.98 11.53 10.49
C ILE A 133 -19.28 11.23 11.24
N THR A 134 -20.39 11.71 10.71
CA THR A 134 -21.74 11.40 11.21
C THR A 134 -22.47 10.43 10.27
N PRO A 135 -23.47 9.66 10.77
CA PRO A 135 -24.18 8.66 9.96
C PRO A 135 -24.93 9.23 8.74
N ASP A 136 -25.32 10.50 8.79
CA ASP A 136 -26.07 11.22 7.76
C ASP A 136 -25.18 11.85 6.67
N MET A 137 -23.86 11.82 6.83
CA MET A 137 -22.94 12.32 5.80
C MET A 137 -23.00 11.46 4.54
N LYS A 138 -23.17 12.13 3.40
CA LYS A 138 -22.98 11.55 2.07
C LYS A 138 -21.50 11.24 1.82
N GLU A 139 -21.22 10.37 0.86
CA GLU A 139 -19.84 9.95 0.53
C GLU A 139 -18.93 11.14 0.26
N GLU A 140 -19.36 12.10 -0.56
CA GLU A 140 -18.59 13.31 -0.86
C GLU A 140 -18.27 14.16 0.38
N GLN A 141 -19.18 14.21 1.35
CA GLN A 141 -18.98 14.96 2.60
C GLN A 141 -17.96 14.25 3.49
N LYS A 142 -17.99 12.92 3.53
CA LYS A 142 -16.99 12.13 4.25
C LYS A 142 -15.60 12.30 3.64
N VAL A 143 -15.51 12.25 2.30
CA VAL A 143 -14.26 12.45 1.57
C VAL A 143 -13.69 13.84 1.85
N GLN A 144 -14.52 14.88 1.77
CA GLN A 144 -14.11 16.26 2.08
C GLN A 144 -13.68 16.41 3.54
N ALA A 145 -14.43 15.85 4.50
CA ALA A 145 -14.09 15.94 5.92
C ALA A 145 -12.73 15.29 6.23
N ILE A 146 -12.45 14.13 5.63
CA ILE A 146 -11.15 13.43 5.77
C ILE A 146 -10.03 14.24 5.11
N HIS A 147 -10.24 14.72 3.88
CA HIS A 147 -9.30 15.57 3.17
C HIS A 147 -8.91 16.80 4.02
N ASP A 148 -9.91 17.55 4.47
CA ASP A 148 -9.72 18.78 5.23
C ASP A 148 -9.03 18.50 6.56
N TRP A 149 -9.42 17.41 7.24
CA TRP A 149 -8.77 16.99 8.48
C TRP A 149 -7.27 16.75 8.26
N ILE A 150 -6.89 16.03 7.21
CA ILE A 150 -5.47 15.75 6.93
C ILE A 150 -4.72 17.05 6.65
N VAL A 151 -5.21 17.91 5.75
CA VAL A 151 -4.56 19.18 5.41
C VAL A 151 -4.41 20.08 6.65
N LEU A 152 -5.38 20.08 7.56
CA LEU A 152 -5.34 20.91 8.77
C LEU A 152 -4.44 20.37 9.89
N HIS A 153 -4.06 19.08 9.85
CA HIS A 153 -3.30 18.42 10.92
C HIS A 153 -1.90 17.97 10.48
N MET A 154 -1.54 18.17 9.23
CA MET A 154 -0.27 17.76 8.67
C MET A 154 0.55 18.92 8.12
N ARG A 155 1.84 18.66 7.95
CA ARG A 155 2.81 19.54 7.28
C ARG A 155 3.74 18.72 6.41
N TYR A 156 4.02 19.22 5.21
CA TYR A 156 4.91 18.52 4.29
C TYR A 156 6.32 18.39 4.88
N ASP A 157 6.88 17.18 4.85
CA ASP A 157 8.24 16.91 5.31
C ASP A 157 9.26 17.30 4.21
N GLU A 158 9.68 18.56 4.20
CA GLU A 158 10.69 19.05 3.25
C GLU A 158 12.07 18.37 3.40
N ALA A 159 12.34 17.71 4.55
CA ALA A 159 13.56 16.92 4.73
C ALA A 159 13.49 15.53 4.07
N LEU A 160 12.31 15.12 3.60
CA LEU A 160 12.05 13.86 2.90
C LEU A 160 12.41 12.61 3.72
N GLN A 161 11.99 12.55 4.99
CA GLN A 161 12.37 11.49 5.93
C GLN A 161 11.22 10.62 6.41
N ARG A 162 9.99 11.13 6.37
CA ARG A 162 8.79 10.47 6.93
C ARG A 162 7.85 10.00 5.83
N TYR A 163 7.60 8.70 5.75
CA TYR A 163 6.95 8.04 4.59
C TYR A 163 5.70 7.23 4.96
N THR A 164 5.42 7.04 6.24
CA THR A 164 4.36 6.13 6.74
C THR A 164 3.13 6.89 7.24
N ALA A 165 1.98 6.21 7.32
CA ALA A 165 0.80 6.79 7.95
C ALA A 165 1.01 6.95 9.46
N TYR A 166 1.79 6.06 10.09
CA TYR A 166 2.20 6.19 11.49
C TYR A 166 2.94 7.49 11.75
N GLU A 167 3.94 7.83 10.95
CA GLU A 167 4.68 9.09 11.08
C GLU A 167 3.77 10.29 10.80
N ALA A 168 2.97 10.23 9.73
CA ALA A 168 1.99 11.25 9.39
C ALA A 168 1.07 11.57 10.58
N LEU A 169 0.51 10.54 11.21
CA LEU A 169 -0.50 10.66 12.25
C LEU A 169 0.09 10.99 13.63
N THR A 170 1.27 10.48 13.96
CA THR A 170 1.90 10.69 15.27
C THR A 170 2.77 11.94 15.34
N GLN A 171 3.35 12.36 14.22
CA GLN A 171 4.26 13.51 14.15
C GLN A 171 3.64 14.72 13.45
N GLY A 172 2.51 14.55 12.75
CA GLY A 172 1.86 15.62 11.98
C GLY A 172 2.69 16.05 10.78
N THR A 173 3.57 15.18 10.26
CA THR A 173 4.39 15.50 9.09
C THR A 173 4.84 14.25 8.33
N ALA A 174 4.79 14.32 7.00
CA ALA A 174 5.26 13.27 6.10
C ALA A 174 5.50 13.81 4.68
N VAL A 175 6.12 13.01 3.81
CA VAL A 175 6.10 13.25 2.37
C VAL A 175 4.79 12.75 1.75
N CYS A 176 4.63 12.93 0.43
CA CYS A 176 3.43 12.54 -0.33
C CYS A 176 2.94 11.11 -0.03
N GLN A 177 3.86 10.16 0.18
CA GLN A 177 3.52 8.79 0.56
C GLN A 177 2.78 8.72 1.90
N GLY A 178 3.25 9.41 2.95
CA GLY A 178 2.60 9.36 4.26
C GLY A 178 1.21 10.01 4.25
N TYR A 179 1.04 11.12 3.52
CA TYR A 179 -0.27 11.75 3.28
C TYR A 179 -1.22 10.77 2.59
N THR A 180 -0.76 10.17 1.50
CA THR A 180 -1.56 9.25 0.68
C THR A 180 -1.95 7.98 1.44
N LEU A 181 -1.04 7.44 2.26
CA LEU A 181 -1.30 6.27 3.11
C LEU A 181 -2.31 6.58 4.22
N LEU A 182 -2.18 7.74 4.88
CA LEU A 182 -3.12 8.17 5.91
C LEU A 182 -4.52 8.40 5.32
N ALA A 183 -4.61 9.13 4.21
CA ALA A 183 -5.86 9.33 3.48
C ALA A 183 -6.49 8.00 3.04
N TYR A 184 -5.70 7.09 2.46
CA TYR A 184 -6.18 5.76 2.07
C TYR A 184 -6.81 5.01 3.24
N ARG A 185 -6.13 4.95 4.40
CA ARG A 185 -6.64 4.27 5.61
C ARG A 185 -7.88 4.94 6.19
N MET A 186 -7.91 6.28 6.26
CA MET A 186 -9.08 7.02 6.76
C MET A 186 -10.30 6.81 5.87
N LEU A 187 -10.13 6.84 4.54
CA LEU A 187 -11.22 6.58 3.58
C LEU A 187 -11.77 5.16 3.75
N GLN A 188 -10.90 4.14 3.78
CA GLN A 188 -11.30 2.75 3.96
C GLN A 188 -12.04 2.54 5.29
N ALA A 189 -11.52 3.10 6.39
CA ALA A 189 -12.16 3.02 7.71
C ALA A 189 -13.51 3.76 7.76
N ALA A 190 -13.73 4.77 6.91
CA ALA A 190 -15.01 5.46 6.76
C ALA A 190 -15.99 4.74 5.81
N GLY A 191 -15.62 3.56 5.30
CA GLY A 191 -16.42 2.75 4.38
C GLY A 191 -16.40 3.23 2.93
N LEU A 192 -15.38 4.01 2.55
CA LEU A 192 -15.21 4.52 1.19
C LEU A 192 -14.19 3.68 0.42
N THR A 193 -14.51 3.37 -0.83
CA THR A 193 -13.58 2.69 -1.73
C THR A 193 -12.54 3.68 -2.24
N SER A 194 -11.26 3.33 -2.09
CA SER A 194 -10.14 4.13 -2.58
C SER A 194 -9.03 3.25 -3.16
N ARG A 195 -8.16 3.86 -3.96
CA ARG A 195 -6.92 3.29 -4.50
C ARG A 195 -5.78 4.28 -4.32
N ILE A 196 -4.55 3.79 -4.36
CA ILE A 196 -3.35 4.63 -4.44
C ILE A 196 -2.88 4.67 -5.89
N ALA A 197 -2.79 5.89 -6.42
CA ALA A 197 -2.25 6.18 -7.74
C ALA A 197 -0.79 6.65 -7.62
N GLU A 198 -0.02 6.36 -8.67
CA GLU A 198 1.41 6.63 -8.74
C GLU A 198 1.78 7.15 -10.12
N GLY A 199 2.69 8.12 -10.16
CA GLY A 199 3.12 8.78 -11.37
C GLY A 199 4.14 9.88 -11.12
N GLU A 200 4.39 10.68 -12.13
CA GLU A 200 5.37 11.76 -12.12
C GLU A 200 4.68 13.12 -12.17
N VAL A 201 5.25 14.06 -11.43
CA VAL A 201 4.95 15.49 -11.48
C VAL A 201 6.24 16.25 -11.78
N HIS A 202 6.18 17.58 -11.92
CA HIS A 202 7.35 18.39 -12.26
C HIS A 202 8.50 18.31 -11.24
N THR A 203 8.22 17.96 -9.98
CA THR A 203 9.23 17.77 -8.91
C THR A 203 9.74 16.33 -8.79
N GLY A 204 9.22 15.39 -9.58
CA GLY A 204 9.67 13.99 -9.59
C GLY A 204 8.55 12.99 -9.34
N SER A 205 8.90 11.86 -8.71
CA SER A 205 7.94 10.81 -8.36
C SER A 205 6.93 11.29 -7.33
N HIS A 206 5.65 10.97 -7.56
CA HIS A 206 4.54 11.37 -6.71
C HIS A 206 3.49 10.26 -6.58
N VAL A 207 2.76 10.30 -5.48
CA VAL A 207 1.68 9.37 -5.15
C VAL A 207 0.50 10.14 -4.55
N TRP A 208 -0.71 9.72 -4.89
CA TRP A 208 -1.96 10.36 -4.46
C TRP A 208 -3.10 9.34 -4.42
N ASN A 209 -4.29 9.74 -4.02
CA ASN A 209 -5.44 8.85 -3.93
C ASN A 209 -6.37 8.96 -5.15
N LEU A 210 -7.01 7.84 -5.46
CA LEU A 210 -8.24 7.76 -6.23
C LEU A 210 -9.34 7.36 -5.26
N VAL A 211 -10.49 8.02 -5.31
CA VAL A 211 -11.65 7.74 -4.46
C VAL A 211 -12.88 7.51 -5.30
N GLN A 212 -13.68 6.52 -4.94
CA GLN A 212 -14.94 6.23 -5.60
C GLN A 212 -16.09 6.89 -4.84
N ILE A 213 -16.87 7.71 -5.53
CA ILE A 213 -18.07 8.37 -5.02
C ILE A 213 -19.23 8.00 -5.95
N ARG A 214 -20.26 7.34 -5.39
CA ARG A 214 -21.48 6.92 -6.10
C ARG A 214 -21.18 6.15 -7.39
N GLY A 215 -20.15 5.30 -7.35
CA GLY A 215 -19.70 4.47 -8.47
C GLY A 215 -18.69 5.12 -9.41
N ASN A 216 -18.51 6.44 -9.36
CA ASN A 216 -17.56 7.17 -10.21
C ASN A 216 -16.23 7.40 -9.49
N TRP A 217 -15.13 7.34 -10.23
CA TRP A 217 -13.79 7.56 -9.67
C TRP A 217 -13.37 9.02 -9.81
N HIS A 218 -12.61 9.50 -8.83
CA HIS A 218 -12.06 10.85 -8.81
C HIS A 218 -10.66 10.84 -8.20
N HIS A 219 -9.76 11.64 -8.73
CA HIS A 219 -8.46 11.89 -8.12
C HIS A 219 -8.61 12.82 -6.92
N MET A 220 -7.82 12.54 -5.88
CA MET A 220 -7.69 13.36 -4.69
C MET A 220 -6.22 13.38 -4.27
N ASP A 221 -5.58 14.54 -4.40
CA ASP A 221 -4.21 14.74 -3.93
C ASP A 221 -4.15 15.70 -2.75
N VAL A 222 -4.26 15.11 -1.56
CA VAL A 222 -4.20 15.83 -0.29
C VAL A 222 -2.85 16.52 -0.07
N THR A 223 -1.77 16.01 -0.69
CA THR A 223 -0.43 16.59 -0.54
C THR A 223 -0.33 17.94 -1.26
N TRP A 224 -0.89 18.03 -2.46
CA TRP A 224 -0.85 19.27 -3.26
C TRP A 224 -1.95 20.26 -2.89
N ASP A 225 -2.97 19.80 -2.17
CA ASP A 225 -3.97 20.65 -1.53
C ASP A 225 -3.55 21.18 -0.15
N ASP A 226 -2.43 20.69 0.39
CA ASP A 226 -1.74 21.29 1.53
C ASP A 226 -0.86 22.50 1.09
N PRO A 227 -1.22 23.74 1.46
CA PRO A 227 -0.56 24.94 0.95
C PRO A 227 0.89 25.08 1.43
N LEU A 228 1.85 25.19 0.49
CA LEU A 228 3.23 25.62 0.80
C LEU A 228 3.44 27.15 0.63
N PRO A 229 4.20 27.82 1.52
CA PRO A 229 4.60 27.36 2.85
C PRO A 229 3.36 27.11 3.72
N ASP A 230 3.44 26.16 4.67
CA ASP A 230 2.30 25.76 5.52
C ASP A 230 1.59 27.00 6.09
N ARG A 231 0.27 27.04 5.87
CA ARG A 231 -0.61 28.08 6.40
C ARG A 231 -1.63 27.42 7.31
N ALA A 232 -1.29 27.36 8.60
CA ALA A 232 -2.18 26.86 9.64
C ALA A 232 -3.63 27.35 9.46
N GLY A 233 -4.58 26.42 9.41
CA GLY A 233 -6.00 26.72 9.24
C GLY A 233 -6.48 26.95 7.81
N LYS A 234 -5.66 26.72 6.77
CA LYS A 234 -6.07 26.85 5.37
C LYS A 234 -6.05 25.51 4.65
N VAL A 235 -7.11 25.27 3.88
CA VAL A 235 -7.27 24.11 3.00
C VAL A 235 -7.40 24.61 1.56
N ARG A 236 -6.78 23.93 0.59
CA ARG A 236 -7.03 24.13 -0.84
C ARG A 236 -7.82 22.94 -1.40
N TYR A 237 -8.38 23.12 -2.59
CA TYR A 237 -9.17 22.09 -3.28
C TYR A 237 -8.80 22.03 -4.78
N ALA A 238 -7.57 22.42 -5.12
CA ALA A 238 -7.09 22.44 -6.49
C ALA A 238 -6.95 21.03 -7.07
N TYR A 239 -6.74 20.01 -6.22
CA TYR A 239 -6.60 18.60 -6.61
C TYR A 239 -7.64 17.69 -5.92
N PHE A 240 -8.75 18.28 -5.51
CA PHE A 240 -9.88 17.60 -4.90
C PHE A 240 -10.91 17.19 -5.96
N LEU A 241 -11.23 15.89 -6.01
CA LEU A 241 -12.22 15.25 -6.89
C LEU A 241 -12.03 15.54 -8.39
N LYS A 242 -10.78 15.44 -8.86
CA LYS A 242 -10.40 15.69 -10.24
C LYS A 242 -10.67 14.51 -11.17
N SER A 243 -11.04 14.82 -12.41
CA SER A 243 -11.06 13.86 -13.53
C SER A 243 -9.65 13.52 -14.01
N ASP A 244 -9.52 12.45 -14.80
CA ASP A 244 -8.28 12.11 -15.49
C ASP A 244 -7.77 13.30 -16.33
N GLU A 245 -8.66 13.98 -17.07
CA GLU A 245 -8.31 15.11 -17.94
C GLU A 245 -7.73 16.28 -17.14
N GLU A 246 -8.36 16.65 -16.03
CA GLU A 246 -7.88 17.75 -15.20
C GLU A 246 -6.56 17.39 -14.52
N MET A 247 -6.43 16.17 -14.01
CA MET A 247 -5.23 15.69 -13.31
C MET A 247 -4.03 15.55 -14.27
N ARG A 248 -4.28 15.20 -15.54
CA ARG A 248 -3.26 15.04 -16.58
C ARG A 248 -2.54 16.34 -16.97
N ASN A 249 -3.02 17.50 -16.53
CA ASN A 249 -2.37 18.77 -16.80
C ASN A 249 -0.96 18.85 -16.19
N ASP A 250 -0.74 18.22 -15.03
CA ASP A 250 0.53 18.25 -14.32
C ASP A 250 0.93 16.90 -13.67
N HIS A 251 0.04 15.92 -13.64
CA HIS A 251 0.34 14.54 -13.23
C HIS A 251 0.40 13.59 -14.42
N LYS A 252 1.40 12.71 -14.44
CA LYS A 252 1.60 11.71 -15.49
C LYS A 252 1.72 10.32 -14.91
N TRP A 253 0.79 9.42 -15.25
CA TRP A 253 0.86 8.01 -14.87
C TRP A 253 0.81 7.09 -16.08
N VAL A 254 1.44 5.92 -15.94
CA VAL A 254 1.49 4.88 -16.98
C VAL A 254 0.69 3.64 -16.58
N LYS A 255 0.58 3.35 -15.28
CA LYS A 255 -0.23 2.24 -14.77
C LYS A 255 -1.71 2.51 -15.04
N THR A 256 -2.45 1.47 -15.41
CA THR A 256 -3.90 1.60 -15.62
C THR A 256 -4.61 1.70 -14.28
N TYR A 257 -5.45 2.73 -14.14
CA TYR A 257 -6.38 2.92 -13.03
C TYR A 257 -7.81 3.00 -13.56
N PRO A 258 -8.83 2.84 -12.71
CA PRO A 258 -10.21 3.18 -13.08
C PRO A 258 -10.28 4.63 -13.59
N LEU A 259 -11.06 4.85 -14.66
CA LEU A 259 -11.22 6.16 -15.28
C LEU A 259 -11.87 7.14 -14.30
N ALA A 260 -11.19 8.24 -13.98
CA ALA A 260 -11.77 9.31 -13.18
C ALA A 260 -12.52 10.31 -14.07
N THR A 261 -13.76 10.62 -13.70
CA THR A 261 -14.66 11.52 -14.43
C THR A 261 -14.85 12.84 -13.69
N PRO A 262 -15.28 13.91 -14.37
CA PRO A 262 -15.60 15.17 -13.69
C PRO A 262 -16.62 14.94 -12.58
N TYR A 263 -16.38 15.55 -11.41
CA TYR A 263 -17.33 15.53 -10.32
C TYR A 263 -18.47 16.52 -10.61
N VAL A 264 -19.70 16.05 -10.54
CA VAL A 264 -20.90 16.86 -10.76
C VAL A 264 -21.69 16.89 -9.47
N THR A 265 -21.91 18.10 -8.93
CA THR A 265 -22.83 18.31 -7.80
C THR A 265 -24.26 18.26 -8.31
N ASP A 266 -25.13 17.48 -7.65
CA ASP A 266 -26.58 17.49 -7.89
C ASP A 266 -27.21 18.85 -7.56
#